data_AF-A0A139CKU3-F1
#
_entry.id   AF-A0A139CKU3-F1
#
_cell.length_a   1.000
_cell.length_b   1.000
_cell.length_c   1.000
_cell.angle_alpha   90.00
_cell.angle_beta   90.00
_cell.angle_gamma   90.00
#
_symmetry.space_group_name_H-M   'P 1'
#
loop_
_entity.id
_entity.type
_entity.pdbx_description
1 polymer ?
#
loop_
_entity_poly.entity_id
_entity_poly.type
_entity_poly.pdbx_seq_one_letter_code
_entity_poly.pdbx_strand_id
1 'polypeptide(L)'
;MTDPKLSCQDIIEMARHSIITLDDKEAEFAAQEALDAGLDPVDFIEKGFVEGMREIGDRFEEGKASLVQIFAASRIMDAGMNVLKPRLSKKDKGFCFFGNIAMNA
;
A
#
# COMPACT_ATOMS: atom_id res chain seq x y z
N MET A 1 -18.22 -20.76 -14.64
CA MET A 1 -18.72 -19.41 -15.00
C MET A 1 -19.34 -18.84 -13.74
N THR A 2 -19.07 -17.55 -13.47
CA THR A 2 -19.15 -16.81 -12.18
C THR A 2 -17.91 -17.06 -11.33
N ASP A 3 -17.01 -16.10 -11.11
CA ASP A 3 -17.25 -14.68 -10.86
C ASP A 3 -16.22 -13.77 -11.57
N PRO A 4 -16.63 -12.61 -12.11
CA PRO A 4 -15.71 -11.55 -12.52
C PRO A 4 -15.16 -10.88 -11.26
N LYS A 5 -14.40 -11.60 -10.44
CA LYS A 5 -13.66 -11.02 -9.33
C LYS A 5 -12.31 -10.56 -9.89
N LEU A 6 -12.08 -9.25 -9.84
CA LEU A 6 -10.82 -8.56 -10.10
C LEU A 6 -9.67 -9.46 -9.59
N SER A 7 -8.72 -9.80 -10.46
CA SER A 7 -7.69 -10.80 -10.13
C SER A 7 -6.85 -10.28 -8.97
N CYS A 8 -6.25 -11.16 -8.17
CA CYS A 8 -5.30 -10.76 -7.12
C CYS A 8 -4.24 -9.76 -7.63
N GLN A 9 -3.80 -9.92 -8.88
CA GLN A 9 -2.90 -9.00 -9.57
C GLN A 9 -3.53 -7.63 -9.84
N ASP A 10 -4.77 -7.57 -10.32
CA ASP A 10 -5.46 -6.32 -10.65
C ASP A 10 -5.63 -5.43 -9.40
N ILE A 11 -5.88 -6.04 -8.23
CA ILE A 11 -6.02 -5.31 -6.94
C ILE A 11 -4.66 -4.72 -6.52
N ILE A 12 -3.59 -5.50 -6.69
CA ILE A 12 -2.22 -5.08 -6.38
C ILE A 12 -1.77 -3.94 -7.32
N GLU A 13 -2.06 -4.05 -8.61
CA GLU A 13 -1.81 -3.01 -9.61
C GLU A 13 -2.51 -1.70 -9.22
N MET A 14 -3.78 -1.79 -8.80
CA MET A 14 -4.56 -0.63 -8.36
C MET A 14 -3.94 0.04 -7.12
N ALA A 15 -3.50 -0.77 -6.15
CA ALA A 15 -2.80 -0.24 -4.98
C ALA A 15 -1.49 0.45 -5.37
N ARG A 16 -0.73 -0.09 -6.32
CA ARG A 16 0.48 0.57 -6.82
C ARG A 16 0.15 1.89 -7.49
N HIS A 17 -0.84 1.88 -8.37
CA HIS A 17 -1.27 3.04 -9.12
C HIS A 17 -1.70 4.17 -8.19
N SER A 18 -2.47 3.87 -7.15
CA SER A 18 -2.90 4.84 -6.14
C SER A 18 -1.73 5.57 -5.47
N ILE A 19 -0.61 4.88 -5.25
CA ILE A 19 0.59 5.48 -4.66
C ILE A 19 1.25 6.40 -5.67
N ILE A 20 1.42 5.95 -6.92
CA ILE A 20 2.05 6.72 -8.00
C ILE A 20 1.23 7.98 -8.34
N THR A 21 -0.10 7.88 -8.33
CA THR A 21 -1.02 8.99 -8.59
C THR A 21 -1.30 9.86 -7.37
N LEU A 22 -0.87 9.42 -6.19
CA LEU A 22 -1.10 10.08 -4.90
C LEU A 22 -2.59 10.20 -4.54
N ASP A 23 -3.37 9.14 -4.78
CA ASP A 23 -4.81 9.09 -4.52
C ASP A 23 -5.15 8.20 -3.30
N ASP A 24 -5.61 8.84 -2.21
CA ASP A 24 -5.96 8.15 -0.96
C ASP A 24 -7.19 7.26 -1.11
N LYS A 25 -8.17 7.70 -1.89
CA LYS A 25 -9.42 6.96 -2.05
C LYS A 25 -9.20 5.68 -2.84
N GLU A 26 -8.36 5.74 -3.87
CA GLU A 26 -7.99 4.55 -4.65
C GLU A 26 -7.21 3.55 -3.79
N ALA A 27 -6.32 4.02 -2.91
CA ALA A 27 -5.58 3.16 -1.97
C ALA A 27 -6.50 2.49 -0.94
N GLU A 28 -7.45 3.23 -0.38
CA GLU A 28 -8.48 2.70 0.52
C GLU A 28 -9.37 1.67 -0.17
N PHE A 29 -9.78 1.95 -1.40
CA PHE A 29 -10.60 1.05 -2.20
C PHE A 29 -9.84 -0.25 -2.52
N ALA A 30 -8.59 -0.17 -3.00
CA ALA A 30 -7.77 -1.34 -3.29
C ALA A 30 -7.54 -2.20 -2.03
N ALA A 31 -7.30 -1.56 -0.88
CA ALA A 31 -7.18 -2.26 0.41
C ALA A 31 -8.49 -2.98 0.80
N GLN A 32 -9.64 -2.36 0.56
CA GLN A 32 -10.95 -2.94 0.85
C GLN A 32 -11.25 -4.14 -0.06
N GLU A 33 -10.93 -4.04 -1.34
CA GLU A 33 -11.05 -5.12 -2.33
C GLU A 33 -10.11 -6.28 -2.00
N ALA A 34 -8.87 -5.98 -1.61
CA ALA A 34 -7.90 -7.00 -1.19
C ALA A 34 -8.45 -7.83 -0.01
N LEU A 35 -9.10 -7.18 0.95
CA LEU A 35 -9.75 -7.84 2.08
C LEU A 35 -10.97 -8.67 1.67
N ASP A 36 -11.78 -8.21 0.71
CA ASP A 36 -12.97 -8.93 0.24
C ASP A 36 -12.60 -10.16 -0.62
N ALA A 37 -11.56 -10.01 -1.43
CA ALA A 37 -10.95 -11.11 -2.17
C ALA A 37 -10.18 -12.09 -1.27
N GLY A 38 -9.93 -11.73 0.01
CA GLY A 38 -9.24 -12.58 0.98
C GLY A 38 -7.74 -12.70 0.73
N LEU A 39 -7.13 -11.71 0.07
CA LEU A 39 -5.68 -11.62 -0.07
C LEU A 39 -5.01 -11.46 1.29
N ASP A 40 -3.77 -11.94 1.35
CA ASP A 40 -2.93 -11.64 2.51
C ASP A 40 -2.55 -10.15 2.50
N PRO A 41 -2.88 -9.40 3.55
CA PRO A 41 -2.60 -7.97 3.61
C PRO A 41 -1.10 -7.66 3.60
N VAL A 42 -0.23 -8.57 4.06
CA VAL A 42 1.22 -8.39 3.99
C VAL A 42 1.68 -8.46 2.55
N ASP A 43 1.26 -9.51 1.82
CA ASP A 43 1.60 -9.70 0.40
C ASP A 43 1.06 -8.55 -0.47
N PHE A 44 -0.15 -8.05 -0.15
CA PHE A 44 -0.74 -6.89 -0.80
C PHE A 44 0.06 -5.60 -0.56
N ILE A 45 0.49 -5.34 0.67
CA ILE A 45 1.30 -4.16 0.99
C ILE A 45 2.66 -4.24 0.28
N GLU A 46 3.33 -5.40 0.32
CA GLU A 46 4.64 -5.59 -0.30
C GLU A 46 4.59 -5.50 -1.83
N LYS A 47 3.59 -6.10 -2.48
CA LYS A 47 3.51 -6.10 -3.95
C LYS A 47 2.79 -4.88 -4.53
N GLY A 48 1.95 -4.22 -3.73
CA GLY A 48 1.15 -3.06 -4.14
C GLY A 48 1.81 -1.76 -3.70
N PHE A 49 1.70 -1.46 -2.40
CA PHE A 49 2.15 -0.18 -1.85
C PHE A 49 3.67 0.01 -1.89
N VAL A 50 4.46 -1.03 -1.53
CA VAL A 50 5.92 -0.94 -1.51
C VAL A 50 6.48 -0.84 -2.94
N GLU A 51 5.93 -1.58 -3.90
CA GLU A 51 6.31 -1.43 -5.31
C GLU A 51 5.95 -0.05 -5.86
N GLY A 52 4.83 0.54 -5.43
CA GLY A 52 4.45 1.91 -5.81
C GLY A 52 5.40 2.95 -5.23
N MET A 53 5.81 2.74 -3.98
CA MET A 53 6.81 3.57 -3.31
C MET A 53 8.19 3.45 -3.99
N ARG A 54 8.57 2.24 -4.43
CA ARG A 54 9.79 2.00 -5.23
C ARG A 54 9.77 2.80 -6.51
N GLU A 55 8.66 2.78 -7.25
CA GLU A 55 8.58 3.53 -8.52
C GLU A 55 8.69 5.04 -8.30
N ILE A 56 8.12 5.58 -7.22
CA ILE A 56 8.33 6.98 -6.84
C ILE A 56 9.79 7.24 -6.42
N GLY A 57 10.42 6.29 -5.73
CA GLY A 57 11.84 6.32 -5.38
C GLY A 57 12.74 6.38 -6.62
N ASP A 58 12.50 5.51 -7.59
CA ASP A 58 13.23 5.48 -8.86
C ASP A 58 13.05 6.81 -9.61
N ARG A 59 11.81 7.32 -9.67
CA ARG A 59 11.54 8.65 -10.25
C ARG A 59 12.25 9.77 -9.50
N PHE A 60 12.43 9.65 -8.19
CA PHE A 60 13.16 10.63 -7.39
C PHE A 60 14.65 10.59 -7.71
N GLU A 61 15.24 9.40 -7.85
CA GLU A 61 16.63 9.23 -8.30
C GLU A 61 16.86 9.77 -9.72
N GLU A 62 15.86 9.63 -10.61
CA GLU A 62 15.87 10.22 -11.95
C GLU A 62 15.61 11.74 -11.97
N GLY A 63 15.28 12.36 -10.84
CA GLY A 63 14.90 13.78 -10.75
C GLY A 63 13.51 14.12 -11.31
N LYS A 64 12.65 13.12 -11.51
CA LYS A 64 11.26 13.23 -11.96
C LYS A 64 10.23 13.30 -10.83
N ALA A 65 10.58 12.86 -9.62
CA ALA A 65 9.78 13.00 -8.41
C ALA A 65 10.48 13.88 -7.37
N SER A 66 9.69 14.49 -6.48
CA SER A 66 10.17 15.41 -5.44
C SER A 66 9.95 14.82 -4.05
N LEU A 67 10.67 15.31 -3.04
CA LEU A 67 10.46 14.94 -1.63
C LEU A 67 8.99 15.09 -1.18
N VAL A 68 8.27 16.07 -1.73
CA VAL A 68 6.83 16.27 -1.48
C VAL A 68 6.00 15.09 -1.97
N GLN A 69 6.33 14.51 -3.13
CA GLN A 69 5.62 13.34 -3.66
C GLN A 69 5.93 12.10 -2.83
N ILE A 70 7.18 11.90 -2.40
CA ILE A 70 7.55 10.82 -1.47
C ILE A 70 6.75 10.93 -0.17
N PHE A 71 6.67 12.15 0.40
CA PHE A 71 5.90 12.37 1.62
C PHE A 71 4.39 12.13 1.41
N ALA A 72 3.85 12.57 0.28
CA ALA A 72 2.45 12.32 -0.06
C ALA A 72 2.17 10.81 -0.21
N ALA A 73 3.01 10.08 -0.93
CA ALA A 73 2.91 8.63 -1.12
C ALA A 73 2.92 7.87 0.22
N SER A 74 3.78 8.29 1.16
CA SER A 74 3.79 7.74 2.51
C SER A 74 2.45 7.93 3.23
N ARG A 75 1.79 9.08 3.05
CA ARG A 75 0.45 9.33 3.62
C ARG A 75 -0.64 8.51 2.95
N ILE A 76 -0.58 8.34 1.63
CA ILE A 76 -1.52 7.48 0.89
C ILE A 76 -1.41 6.03 1.39
N MET A 77 -0.17 5.54 1.55
CA MET A 77 0.10 4.23 2.12
C MET A 77 -0.49 4.09 3.54
N ASP A 78 -0.31 5.10 4.40
CA ASP A 78 -0.89 5.08 5.75
C ASP A 78 -2.43 5.06 5.74
N ALA A 79 -3.06 5.79 4.80
CA ALA A 79 -4.51 5.78 4.60
C ALA A 79 -5.03 4.40 4.20
N GLY A 80 -4.43 3.78 3.17
CA GLY A 80 -4.77 2.41 2.76
C GLY A 80 -4.54 1.39 3.88
N MET A 81 -3.47 1.56 4.66
CA MET A 81 -3.21 0.73 5.82
C MET A 81 -4.19 0.95 6.97
N ASN A 82 -4.74 2.14 7.17
CA ASN A 82 -5.79 2.39 8.16
C ASN A 82 -7.08 1.64 7.84
N VAL A 83 -7.36 1.33 6.57
CA VAL A 83 -8.48 0.45 6.16
C VAL A 83 -8.19 -1.01 6.49
N LEU A 84 -6.94 -1.44 6.31
CA LEU A 84 -6.49 -2.80 6.64
C LEU A 84 -6.43 -3.04 8.17
N LYS A 85 -6.00 -2.04 8.96
CA LYS A 85 -5.81 -2.10 10.42
C LYS A 85 -7.00 -2.70 11.20
N PRO A 86 -8.26 -2.24 11.07
CA PRO A 86 -9.38 -2.79 11.83
C PRO A 86 -9.71 -4.26 11.50
N ARG A 87 -9.36 -4.72 10.29
CA ARG A 87 -9.52 -6.13 9.89
C ARG A 87 -8.31 -6.98 10.29
N LEU A 88 -7.12 -6.41 10.28
CA LEU A 88 -5.86 -6.98 10.78
C LEU A 88 -5.84 -7.12 12.30
N SER A 89 -6.38 -6.17 13.08
CA SER A 89 -6.45 -6.27 14.55
C SER A 89 -7.34 -7.43 15.04
N LYS A 90 -8.18 -8.02 14.19
CA LYS A 90 -8.86 -9.30 14.50
C LYS A 90 -7.96 -10.53 14.32
N LYS A 91 -6.87 -10.40 13.56
CA LYS A 91 -5.78 -11.37 13.42
C LYS A 91 -4.52 -10.78 14.08
N ASP A 92 -4.48 -10.83 15.41
CA ASP A 92 -3.33 -10.44 16.21
C ASP A 92 -2.00 -10.96 15.64
N LYS A 93 -1.10 -10.03 15.26
CA LYS A 93 0.33 -9.93 15.65
C LYS A 93 1.15 -9.16 14.61
N GLY A 94 1.59 -7.95 14.98
CA GLY A 94 2.86 -7.38 14.57
C GLY A 94 2.95 -6.74 13.19
N PHE A 95 2.24 -5.64 12.95
CA PHE A 95 2.69 -4.69 11.93
C PHE A 95 3.52 -3.60 12.61
N CYS A 96 4.86 -3.68 12.49
CA CYS A 96 5.78 -2.64 12.95
C CYS A 96 5.86 -1.56 11.86
N PHE A 97 4.87 -0.66 11.82
CA PHE A 97 4.86 0.46 10.87
C PHE A 97 5.93 1.47 11.32
N PHE A 98 6.96 1.67 10.50
CA PHE A 98 7.98 2.73 10.58
C PHE A 98 8.35 3.18 12.00
N GLY A 99 9.05 2.31 12.74
CA GLY A 99 9.43 2.60 14.13
C GLY A 99 10.60 1.80 14.68
N ASN A 100 11.47 1.24 13.83
CA ASN A 100 12.68 0.53 14.30
C ASN A 100 13.99 1.19 13.83
N ILE A 101 13.99 2.53 13.74
CA ILE A 101 15.22 3.33 13.76
C ILE A 101 15.31 4.01 15.13
N ALA A 102 15.21 3.23 16.20
CA ALA A 102 15.44 3.66 17.57
C ALA A 102 15.89 2.46 18.39
N MET A 103 17.13 2.02 18.19
CA MET A 103 18.03 1.39 19.19
C MET A 103 19.12 0.59 18.47
N ASN A 104 20.19 1.28 18.08
CA ASN A 104 21.51 0.83 18.48
C ASN A 104 22.38 2.10 18.59
N ALA A 105 22.44 2.63 19.81
CA ALA A 105 23.42 3.62 20.22
C ALA A 105 24.77 2.93 20.47
#